data_AF-A0A933NFY7-F1
#
_entry.id   AF-A0A933NFY7-F1
#
_cell.length_a   1.000
_cell.length_b   1.000
_cell.length_c   1.000
_cell.angle_alpha   90.00
_cell.angle_beta   90.00
_cell.angle_gamma   90.00
#
_symmetry.space_group_name_H-M   'P 1'
#
loop_
_entity.id
_entity.type
_entity.pdbx_description
1 polymer ?
#
loop_
_entity_poly.entity_id
_entity_poly.type
_entity_poly.pdbx_seq_one_letter_code
_entity_poly.pdbx_strand_id
1 'polypeptide(L)'
;MTQASWIVDLSVVVPRDEVERYLGYGSPGAVTQRIKKRLDELWESCERMVRPRGACRAIDEDEAGRIGVPGSGSMTALGLCTIGPALELETTRLAAAGDMLDALLMDAFGSAAAETAAEALAVLIGPLGCDRGLSPRPRSSPGYGDWPVTSQEALVALLPARELGVALTPGCMMVPRKSVSFAIRFEEGSGGAGRTGRACSTCALTTCPYRARRGAAPTRAGSLQ
;
A
#
# COMPACT_ATOMS: atom_id res chain seq x y z
N MET A 1 20.10 16.77 10.60
CA MET A 1 18.77 17.02 11.20
C MET A 1 17.92 15.78 10.94
N THR A 2 17.74 14.92 11.94
CA THR A 2 16.85 13.75 11.85
C THR A 2 15.43 14.26 11.60
N GLN A 3 14.89 14.04 10.40
CA GLN A 3 13.48 14.36 10.15
C GLN A 3 12.64 13.40 11.00
N ALA A 4 11.79 13.96 11.85
CA ALA A 4 10.91 13.19 12.72
C ALA A 4 9.97 12.32 11.87
N SER A 5 9.71 11.09 12.30
CA SER A 5 8.60 10.32 11.77
C SER A 5 7.28 10.91 12.27
N TRP A 6 6.24 10.94 11.43
CA TRP A 6 4.89 11.29 11.87
C TRP A 6 3.90 10.18 11.51
N ILE A 7 2.82 10.12 12.27
CA ILE A 7 1.70 9.21 12.07
C ILE A 7 0.51 10.03 11.55
N VAL A 8 -0.26 9.44 10.64
CA VAL A 8 -1.43 10.05 10.03
C VAL A 8 -2.55 9.02 9.91
N ASP A 9 -3.78 9.44 10.19
CA ASP A 9 -4.96 8.68 9.83
C ASP A 9 -5.26 8.89 8.34
N LEU A 10 -5.45 7.80 7.61
CA LEU A 10 -5.63 7.83 6.16
C LEU A 10 -7.12 7.66 5.83
N SER A 11 -7.61 8.49 4.91
CA SER A 11 -8.93 8.28 4.30
C SER A 11 -8.77 7.46 3.04
N VAL A 12 -9.43 6.30 2.97
CA VAL A 12 -9.35 5.40 1.81
C VAL A 12 -10.75 5.16 1.23
N VAL A 13 -10.85 5.28 -0.09
CA VAL A 13 -12.03 4.88 -0.85
C VAL A 13 -11.63 3.64 -1.64
N VAL A 14 -12.17 2.48 -1.27
CA VAL A 14 -11.77 1.20 -1.86
C VAL A 14 -12.37 1.06 -3.27
N PRO A 15 -11.55 0.96 -4.33
CA PRO A 15 -12.08 0.82 -5.69
C PRO A 15 -12.70 -0.56 -5.90
N ARG A 16 -13.94 -0.61 -6.39
CA ARG A 16 -14.65 -1.88 -6.60
C ARG A 16 -13.93 -2.78 -7.61
N ASP A 17 -13.40 -2.20 -8.67
CA ASP A 17 -12.62 -2.90 -9.68
C ASP A 17 -11.32 -3.51 -9.12
N GLU A 18 -10.72 -2.87 -8.11
CA GLU A 18 -9.56 -3.42 -7.42
C GLU A 18 -9.91 -4.63 -6.54
N VAL A 19 -11.07 -4.60 -5.86
CA VAL A 19 -11.59 -5.77 -5.12
C VAL A 19 -11.86 -6.93 -6.09
N GLU A 20 -12.52 -6.65 -7.21
CA GLU A 20 -12.79 -7.64 -8.26
C GLU A 20 -11.50 -8.23 -8.84
N ARG A 21 -10.46 -7.42 -9.02
CA ARG A 21 -9.13 -7.88 -9.43
C ARG A 21 -8.52 -8.85 -8.43
N TYR A 22 -8.61 -8.56 -7.13
CA TYR A 22 -8.12 -9.48 -6.08
C TYR A 22 -8.92 -10.78 -6.01
N LEU A 23 -10.18 -10.80 -6.46
CA LEU A 23 -10.99 -12.00 -6.65
C LEU A 23 -10.63 -12.79 -7.92
N GLY A 24 -9.68 -12.32 -8.72
CA GLY A 24 -9.24 -12.96 -9.97
C GLY A 24 -10.04 -12.54 -11.21
N TYR A 25 -10.96 -11.58 -11.09
CA TYR A 25 -11.72 -11.06 -12.23
C TYR A 25 -10.92 -9.96 -12.93
N GLY A 26 -10.03 -10.38 -13.84
CA GLY A 26 -9.14 -9.48 -14.59
C GLY A 26 -9.83 -8.60 -15.64
N SER A 27 -11.13 -8.80 -15.94
CA SER A 27 -11.89 -8.10 -16.98
C SER A 27 -13.22 -7.53 -16.46
N PRO A 28 -13.59 -6.29 -16.84
CA PRO A 28 -14.88 -5.70 -16.48
C PRO A 28 -16.04 -6.62 -16.86
N GLY A 29 -16.97 -6.84 -15.92
CA GLY A 29 -18.16 -7.66 -16.16
C GLY A 29 -17.95 -9.17 -16.02
N ALA A 30 -16.73 -9.66 -15.76
CA ALA A 30 -16.46 -11.09 -15.55
C ALA A 30 -17.05 -11.64 -14.24
N VAL A 31 -17.32 -10.76 -13.27
CA VAL A 31 -17.86 -11.13 -11.96
C VAL A 31 -19.34 -11.53 -12.10
N THR A 32 -19.69 -12.71 -11.60
CA THR A 32 -21.08 -13.20 -11.63
C THR A 32 -22.00 -12.34 -10.76
N GLN A 33 -23.29 -12.27 -11.09
CA GLN A 33 -24.29 -11.51 -10.31
C GLN A 33 -24.39 -11.97 -8.86
N ARG A 34 -24.21 -13.27 -8.61
CA ARG A 34 -24.19 -13.84 -7.25
C ARG A 34 -23.07 -13.23 -6.40
N ILE A 35 -21.87 -13.14 -6.95
CA ILE A 35 -20.71 -12.55 -6.25
C ILE A 35 -20.90 -11.05 -6.05
N LYS A 36 -21.38 -10.33 -7.08
CA LYS A 36 -21.67 -8.89 -6.96
C LYS A 36 -22.62 -8.60 -5.81
N LYS A 37 -23.76 -9.29 -5.79
CA LYS A 37 -24.77 -9.14 -4.75
C LYS A 37 -24.20 -9.43 -3.35
N ARG A 38 -23.46 -10.53 -3.19
CA ARG A 38 -22.89 -10.87 -1.88
C ARG A 38 -21.84 -9.85 -1.44
N LEU A 39 -21.01 -9.37 -2.36
CA LEU A 39 -20.05 -8.31 -2.07
C LEU A 39 -20.74 -7.00 -1.65
N ASP A 40 -21.86 -6.63 -2.29
CA ASP A 40 -22.66 -5.46 -1.90
C ASP A 40 -23.23 -5.61 -0.49
N GLU A 41 -23.73 -6.80 -0.12
CA GLU A 41 -24.23 -7.10 1.22
C GLU A 41 -23.15 -7.01 2.31
N LEU A 42 -21.89 -7.29 1.97
CA LEU A 42 -20.76 -7.23 2.91
C LEU A 42 -20.06 -5.87 2.97
N TRP A 43 -20.28 -5.00 1.98
CA TRP A 43 -19.47 -3.81 1.72
C TRP A 43 -19.39 -2.86 2.92
N GLU A 44 -20.54 -2.46 3.46
CA GLU A 44 -20.61 -1.53 4.59
C GLU A 44 -19.93 -2.10 5.85
N SER A 45 -20.07 -3.42 6.07
CA SER A 45 -19.39 -4.12 7.17
C SER A 45 -17.87 -4.05 7.02
N CYS A 46 -17.37 -4.28 5.81
CA CYS A 46 -15.95 -4.16 5.48
C CYS A 46 -15.43 -2.74 5.75
N GLU A 47 -16.11 -1.71 5.22
CA GLU A 47 -15.73 -0.30 5.43
C GLU A 47 -15.68 0.06 6.92
N ARG A 48 -16.65 -0.41 7.70
CA ARG A 48 -16.69 -0.18 9.14
C ARG A 48 -15.54 -0.84 9.91
N MET A 49 -14.91 -1.89 9.39
CA MET A 49 -13.76 -2.55 10.02
C MET A 49 -12.41 -1.96 9.61
N VAL A 50 -12.38 -1.20 8.51
CA VAL A 50 -11.15 -0.58 8.00
C VAL A 50 -10.82 0.71 8.74
N ARG A 51 -9.65 0.75 9.40
CA ARG A 51 -9.11 1.92 10.12
C ARG A 51 -7.69 2.22 9.64
N PRO A 52 -7.55 2.87 8.47
CA PRO A 52 -6.27 3.08 7.84
C PRO A 52 -5.41 4.08 8.60
N ARG A 53 -4.17 3.69 8.90
CA ARG A 53 -3.16 4.56 9.51
C ARG A 53 -1.84 4.36 8.79
N GLY A 54 -1.05 5.44 8.70
CA GLY A 54 0.25 5.43 8.05
C GLY A 54 1.28 6.20 8.85
N ALA A 55 2.55 5.87 8.64
CA ALA A 55 3.67 6.65 9.08
C ALA A 55 4.72 6.74 7.99
N CYS A 56 5.45 7.85 7.97
CA CYS A 56 6.56 8.01 7.05
C CYS A 56 7.71 8.79 7.69
N ARG A 57 8.88 8.66 7.06
CA ARG A 57 10.12 9.32 7.47
C ARG A 57 11.04 9.48 6.27
N ALA A 58 11.60 10.66 6.07
CA ALA A 58 12.71 10.82 5.13
C ALA A 58 14.03 10.36 5.75
N ILE A 59 14.86 9.74 4.93
CA ILE A 59 16.18 9.23 5.29
C ILE A 59 17.20 9.70 4.25
N ASP A 60 18.47 9.77 4.67
CA ASP A 60 19.58 10.03 3.76
C ASP A 60 20.01 8.77 2.98
N GLU A 61 20.92 8.96 2.03
CA GLU A 61 21.40 7.89 1.16
C GLU A 61 22.22 6.83 1.93
N ASP A 62 22.87 7.23 3.03
CA ASP A 62 23.62 6.30 3.88
C ASP A 62 22.67 5.36 4.65
N GLU A 63 21.59 5.90 5.23
CA GLU A 63 20.50 5.10 5.83
C GLU A 63 19.84 4.20 4.78
N ALA A 64 19.56 4.73 3.59
CA ALA A 64 18.96 3.95 2.50
C ALA A 64 19.88 2.79 2.06
N GLY A 65 21.18 3.03 1.97
CA GLY A 65 22.19 2.02 1.68
C GLY A 65 22.27 0.94 2.77
N ARG A 66 22.24 1.32 4.05
CA ARG A 66 22.29 0.37 5.19
C ARG A 66 21.11 -0.61 5.20
N ILE A 67 19.92 -0.17 4.80
CA ILE A 67 18.73 -1.04 4.75
C ILE A 67 18.52 -1.69 3.37
N GLY A 68 19.42 -1.41 2.42
CA GLY A 68 19.44 -2.02 1.09
C GLY A 68 18.33 -1.53 0.15
N VAL A 69 17.88 -0.27 0.27
CA VAL A 69 16.91 0.29 -0.69
C VAL A 69 17.54 0.24 -2.10
N PRO A 70 16.90 -0.37 -3.12
CA PRO A 70 17.48 -0.47 -4.46
C PRO A 70 17.56 0.88 -5.19
N GLY A 71 18.63 1.05 -5.98
CA GLY A 71 18.88 2.26 -6.77
C GLY A 71 19.62 3.35 -6.00
N SER A 72 19.69 4.54 -6.59
CA SER A 72 20.27 5.75 -6.01
C SER A 72 19.30 6.91 -6.16
N GLY A 73 19.38 7.92 -5.28
CA GLY A 73 18.58 9.12 -5.36
C GLY A 73 19.16 10.25 -4.52
N SER A 74 18.60 11.45 -4.66
CA SER A 74 18.98 12.62 -3.86
C SER A 74 18.33 12.59 -2.47
N MET A 75 17.19 11.89 -2.33
CA MET A 75 16.48 11.69 -1.07
C MET A 75 15.68 10.39 -1.12
N THR A 76 15.48 9.74 0.02
CA THR A 76 14.56 8.59 0.15
C THR A 76 13.56 8.86 1.26
N ALA A 77 12.30 8.47 1.07
CA ALA A 77 11.30 8.44 2.13
C ALA A 77 10.76 7.03 2.32
N LEU A 78 10.65 6.60 3.57
CA LEU A 78 10.04 5.34 3.96
C LEU A 78 8.57 5.56 4.30
N GLY A 79 7.74 4.56 4.00
CA GLY A 79 6.34 4.51 4.37
C GLY A 79 5.96 3.16 4.97
N LEU A 80 5.08 3.19 5.97
CA LEU A 80 4.42 2.02 6.55
C LEU A 80 2.96 2.35 6.81
N CYS A 81 2.03 1.53 6.34
CA CYS A 81 0.60 1.69 6.62
C CYS A 81 -0.09 0.36 6.90
N THR A 82 -1.23 0.42 7.58
CA THR A 82 -2.10 -0.72 7.87
C THR A 82 -3.56 -0.27 7.85
N ILE A 83 -4.47 -1.18 7.52
CA ILE A 83 -5.92 -0.96 7.69
C ILE A 83 -6.44 -1.42 9.06
N GLY A 84 -5.54 -1.89 9.92
CA GLY A 84 -5.86 -2.49 11.21
C GLY A 84 -6.25 -3.98 11.11
N PRO A 85 -6.41 -4.66 12.25
CA PRO A 85 -6.60 -6.11 12.31
C PRO A 85 -8.05 -6.55 12.09
N ALA A 86 -9.05 -5.67 12.29
CA ALA A 86 -10.44 -6.08 12.48
C ALA A 86 -11.01 -6.91 11.31
N LEU A 87 -10.80 -6.44 10.08
CA LEU A 87 -11.27 -7.16 8.89
C LEU A 87 -10.58 -8.52 8.71
N GLU A 88 -9.29 -8.60 9.02
CA GLU A 88 -8.50 -9.85 8.93
C GLU A 88 -8.94 -10.87 10.00
N LEU A 89 -9.24 -10.40 11.22
CA LEU A 89 -9.77 -11.23 12.29
C LEU A 89 -11.15 -11.79 11.93
N GLU A 90 -12.04 -10.97 11.36
CA GLU A 90 -13.36 -11.42 10.91
C GLU A 90 -13.26 -12.40 9.75
N THR A 91 -12.37 -12.14 8.79
CA THR A 91 -12.07 -13.07 7.70
C THR A 91 -11.63 -14.44 8.23
N THR A 92 -10.75 -14.44 9.24
CA THR A 92 -10.26 -15.67 9.89
C THR A 92 -11.38 -16.41 10.63
N ARG A 93 -12.27 -15.67 11.31
CA ARG A 93 -13.44 -16.22 12.00
C ARG A 93 -14.41 -16.88 11.03
N LEU A 94 -14.73 -16.22 9.92
CA LEU A 94 -15.61 -16.74 8.87
C LEU A 94 -15.03 -18.02 8.23
N ALA A 95 -13.74 -18.02 7.91
CA ALA A 95 -13.07 -19.20 7.37
C ALA A 95 -13.14 -20.39 8.36
N ALA A 96 -12.92 -20.15 9.65
CA ALA A 96 -13.03 -21.18 10.68
C ALA A 96 -14.47 -21.70 10.87
N ALA A 97 -15.49 -20.88 10.58
CA ALA A 97 -16.90 -21.26 10.60
C ALA A 97 -17.37 -21.99 9.33
N GLY A 98 -16.53 -22.08 8.29
CA GLY A 98 -16.88 -22.68 7.00
C GLY A 98 -17.49 -21.69 6.00
N ASP A 99 -17.63 -20.42 6.35
CA ASP A 99 -18.16 -19.34 5.50
C ASP A 99 -17.09 -18.82 4.52
N MET A 100 -16.55 -19.74 3.70
CA MET A 100 -15.37 -19.51 2.87
C MET A 100 -15.58 -18.44 1.80
N LEU A 101 -16.81 -18.29 1.27
CA LEU A 101 -17.12 -17.26 0.28
C LEU A 101 -16.98 -15.87 0.90
N ASP A 102 -17.59 -15.64 2.06
CA ASP A 102 -17.55 -14.33 2.71
C ASP A 102 -16.14 -13.99 3.18
N ALA A 103 -15.42 -14.98 3.72
CA ALA A 103 -14.00 -14.84 4.07
C ALA A 103 -13.18 -14.39 2.84
N LEU A 104 -13.36 -15.03 1.68
CA LEU A 104 -12.67 -14.65 0.45
C LEU A 104 -13.02 -13.23 -0.01
N LEU A 105 -14.29 -12.85 0.02
CA LEU A 105 -14.76 -11.52 -0.39
C LEU A 105 -14.21 -10.42 0.54
N MET A 106 -14.23 -10.64 1.85
CA MET A 106 -13.65 -9.72 2.83
C MET A 106 -12.14 -9.63 2.73
N ASP A 107 -11.43 -10.75 2.49
CA ASP A 107 -9.99 -10.73 2.29
C ASP A 107 -9.58 -9.91 1.06
N ALA A 108 -10.31 -10.07 -0.05
CA ALA A 108 -10.10 -9.31 -1.28
C ALA A 108 -10.34 -7.82 -1.06
N PHE A 109 -11.40 -7.46 -0.33
CA PHE A 109 -11.65 -6.07 0.08
C PHE A 109 -10.48 -5.52 0.90
N GLY A 110 -10.01 -6.29 1.89
CA GLY A 110 -8.87 -5.89 2.73
C GLY A 110 -7.58 -5.70 1.94
N SER A 111 -7.32 -6.53 0.94
CA SER A 111 -6.17 -6.39 0.04
C SER A 111 -6.26 -5.11 -0.79
N ALA A 112 -7.44 -4.79 -1.32
CA ALA A 112 -7.66 -3.53 -2.03
C ALA A 112 -7.50 -2.32 -1.11
N ALA A 113 -8.07 -2.37 0.09
CA ALA A 113 -7.97 -1.30 1.07
C ALA A 113 -6.52 -1.02 1.52
N ALA A 114 -5.72 -2.08 1.74
CA ALA A 114 -4.30 -1.93 2.11
C ALA A 114 -3.48 -1.27 0.99
N GLU A 115 -3.74 -1.63 -0.28
CA GLU A 115 -3.08 -0.99 -1.42
C GLU A 115 -3.52 0.47 -1.58
N THR A 116 -4.82 0.77 -1.43
CA THR A 116 -5.32 2.16 -1.44
C THR A 116 -4.72 3.00 -0.31
N ALA A 117 -4.53 2.42 0.88
CA ALA A 117 -3.84 3.09 1.98
C ALA A 117 -2.38 3.41 1.64
N ALA A 118 -1.67 2.48 0.98
CA ALA A 118 -0.30 2.72 0.54
C ALA A 118 -0.20 3.81 -0.53
N GLU A 119 -1.17 3.88 -1.45
CA GLU A 119 -1.26 4.96 -2.43
C GLU A 119 -1.56 6.31 -1.77
N ALA A 120 -2.51 6.36 -0.83
CA ALA A 120 -2.81 7.58 -0.08
C ALA A 120 -1.59 8.08 0.69
N LEU A 121 -0.86 7.19 1.37
CA LEU A 121 0.37 7.55 2.08
C LEU A 121 1.47 8.05 1.11
N ALA A 122 1.61 7.42 -0.06
CA ALA A 122 2.57 7.88 -1.07
C ALA A 122 2.27 9.27 -1.61
N VAL A 123 0.98 9.62 -1.78
CA VAL A 123 0.56 10.97 -2.15
C VAL A 123 0.96 11.99 -1.07
N LEU A 124 0.81 11.64 0.22
CA LEU A 124 1.22 12.49 1.33
C LEU A 124 2.75 12.64 1.45
N ILE A 125 3.51 11.63 1.04
CA ILE A 125 4.99 11.66 1.03
C ILE A 125 5.52 12.52 -0.13
N GLY A 126 4.82 12.59 -1.26
CA GLY A 126 5.25 13.28 -2.48
C GLY A 126 5.80 14.70 -2.26
N PRO A 127 5.08 15.59 -1.54
CA PRO A 127 5.54 16.95 -1.24
C PRO A 127 6.94 17.04 -0.60
N LEU A 128 7.37 16.03 0.17
CA LEU A 128 8.70 16.04 0.80
C LEU A 128 9.84 16.18 -0.22
N GLY A 129 9.72 15.60 -1.41
CA GLY A 129 10.73 15.80 -2.46
C GLY A 129 10.38 16.93 -3.42
N CYS A 130 9.10 17.09 -3.75
CA CYS A 130 8.66 18.10 -4.73
C CYS A 130 9.00 19.53 -4.30
N ASP A 131 8.87 19.85 -3.01
CA ASP A 131 9.21 21.18 -2.46
C ASP A 131 10.72 21.48 -2.55
N ARG A 132 11.54 20.45 -2.83
CA ARG A 132 12.99 20.52 -3.04
C ARG A 132 13.38 20.41 -4.52
N GLY A 133 12.41 20.47 -5.44
CA GLY A 133 12.65 20.33 -6.88
C GLY A 133 12.93 18.90 -7.34
N LEU A 134 12.68 17.90 -6.49
CA LEU A 134 12.90 16.49 -6.80
C LEU A 134 11.60 15.81 -7.28
N SER A 135 11.75 14.79 -8.13
CA SER A 135 10.62 13.98 -8.62
C SER A 135 10.60 12.60 -7.95
N PRO A 136 9.43 12.12 -7.47
CA PRO A 136 9.31 10.79 -6.88
C PRO A 136 9.38 9.69 -7.94
N ARG A 137 10.11 8.62 -7.61
CA ARG A 137 10.08 7.33 -8.31
C ARG A 137 8.89 6.49 -7.84
N PRO A 138 8.49 5.45 -8.60
CA PRO A 138 7.56 4.44 -8.10
C PRO A 138 8.02 3.83 -6.77
N ARG A 139 7.04 3.46 -5.93
CA ARG A 139 7.28 2.75 -4.66
C ARG A 139 8.03 1.45 -4.89
N SER A 140 8.99 1.13 -4.03
CA SER A 140 9.59 -0.21 -3.91
C SER A 140 9.35 -0.76 -2.51
N SER A 141 9.24 -2.07 -2.37
CA SER A 141 9.00 -2.74 -1.09
C SER A 141 9.99 -3.91 -0.91
N PRO A 142 10.45 -4.19 0.31
CA PRO A 142 11.21 -5.41 0.60
C PRO A 142 10.45 -6.67 0.14
N GLY A 143 11.17 -7.62 -0.46
CA GLY A 143 10.59 -8.82 -1.07
C GLY A 143 10.24 -8.69 -2.55
N TYR A 144 10.45 -7.51 -3.16
CA TYR A 144 10.28 -7.29 -4.60
C TYR A 144 11.60 -6.93 -5.29
N GLY A 145 11.80 -7.48 -6.49
CA GLY A 145 13.01 -7.22 -7.29
C GLY A 145 14.27 -7.64 -6.54
N ASP A 146 15.25 -6.74 -6.49
CA ASP A 146 16.54 -6.97 -5.82
C ASP A 146 16.54 -6.57 -4.34
N TRP A 147 15.39 -6.22 -3.75
CA TRP A 147 15.30 -5.88 -2.33
C TRP A 147 14.91 -7.09 -1.47
N PRO A 148 15.81 -7.66 -0.65
CA PRO A 148 15.48 -8.83 0.16
C PRO A 148 14.34 -8.57 1.15
N VAL A 149 13.48 -9.56 1.37
CA VAL A 149 12.38 -9.45 2.35
C VAL A 149 12.90 -9.22 3.77
N THR A 150 14.11 -9.68 4.10
CA THR A 150 14.75 -9.47 5.41
C THR A 150 15.05 -8.00 5.71
N SER A 151 15.19 -7.15 4.70
CA SER A 151 15.33 -5.69 4.88
C SER A 151 14.08 -5.04 5.50
N GLN A 152 12.95 -5.75 5.50
CA GLN A 152 11.72 -5.33 6.16
C GLN A 152 11.94 -4.99 7.64
N GLU A 153 12.77 -5.75 8.35
CA GLU A 153 13.07 -5.52 9.77
C GLU A 153 13.68 -4.15 10.00
N ALA A 154 14.73 -3.82 9.23
CA ALA A 154 15.42 -2.55 9.33
C ALA A 154 14.52 -1.37 8.91
N LEU A 155 13.71 -1.53 7.85
CA LEU A 155 12.76 -0.51 7.41
C LEU A 155 11.72 -0.21 8.50
N VAL A 156 11.08 -1.26 9.05
CA VAL A 156 10.04 -1.12 10.07
C VAL A 156 10.60 -0.53 11.37
N ALA A 157 11.84 -0.86 11.74
CA ALA A 157 12.51 -0.29 12.91
C ALA A 157 12.79 1.22 12.81
N LEU A 158 12.84 1.78 11.60
CA LEU A 158 13.02 3.22 11.38
C LEU A 158 11.72 4.04 11.47
N LEU A 159 10.57 3.37 11.60
CA LEU A 159 9.24 3.95 11.65
C LEU A 159 8.53 3.59 12.98
N PRO A 160 7.52 4.35 13.41
CA PRO A 160 6.79 4.10 14.66
C PRO A 160 5.79 2.93 14.53
N ALA A 161 6.29 1.75 14.14
CA ALA A 161 5.47 0.57 13.82
C ALA A 161 4.61 0.11 15.00
N ARG A 162 5.17 0.14 16.23
CA ARG A 162 4.43 -0.20 17.45
C ARG A 162 3.22 0.71 17.67
N GLU A 163 3.35 2.00 17.40
CA GLU A 163 2.26 2.97 17.54
C GLU A 163 1.21 2.82 16.43
N LEU A 164 1.61 2.36 15.24
CA LEU A 164 0.69 1.92 14.19
C LEU A 164 0.02 0.58 14.49
N GLY A 165 0.50 -0.18 15.47
CA GLY A 165 0.02 -1.53 15.76
C GLY A 165 0.51 -2.58 14.76
N VAL A 166 1.64 -2.35 14.10
CA VAL A 166 2.27 -3.29 13.17
C VAL A 166 3.48 -3.96 13.83
N ALA A 167 3.53 -5.29 13.73
CA ALA A 167 4.65 -6.12 14.13
C ALA A 167 5.14 -6.98 12.97
N LEU A 168 6.31 -7.60 13.13
CA LEU A 168 6.85 -8.59 12.19
C LEU A 168 6.90 -9.97 12.84
N THR A 169 6.59 -11.00 12.04
CA THR A 169 6.90 -12.39 12.39
C THR A 169 8.40 -12.67 12.19
N PRO A 170 8.94 -13.80 12.70
CA PRO A 170 10.32 -14.22 12.41
C PRO A 170 10.62 -14.38 10.91
N GLY A 171 9.58 -14.59 10.09
CA GLY A 171 9.69 -14.64 8.63
C GLY A 171 9.49 -13.30 7.93
N CYS A 172 9.61 -12.17 8.65
CA CYS A 172 9.43 -10.81 8.13
C CYS A 172 8.02 -10.49 7.58
N MET A 173 7.01 -11.30 7.91
CA MET A 173 5.62 -10.98 7.54
C MET A 173 5.04 -9.96 8.51
N MET A 174 4.31 -8.97 7.98
CA MET A 174 3.62 -7.98 8.81
C MET A 174 2.38 -8.57 9.47
N VAL A 175 2.13 -8.16 10.71
CA VAL A 175 0.92 -8.42 11.49
C VAL A 175 0.37 -7.07 11.94
N PRO A 176 -0.83 -6.64 11.49
CA PRO A 176 -1.74 -7.33 10.57
C PRO A 176 -1.16 -7.57 9.17
N ARG A 177 -1.63 -8.63 8.47
CA ARG A 177 -1.22 -8.96 7.10
C ARG A 177 -1.66 -7.90 6.10
N LYS A 178 -2.76 -7.18 6.37
CA LYS A 178 -3.23 -6.05 5.55
C LYS A 178 -2.47 -4.76 5.87
N SER A 179 -1.14 -4.84 5.73
CA SER A 179 -0.18 -3.76 5.94
C SER A 179 0.79 -3.70 4.76
N VAL A 180 1.33 -2.51 4.48
CA VAL A 180 2.27 -2.27 3.38
C VAL A 180 3.42 -1.39 3.89
N SER A 181 4.65 -1.82 3.63
CA SER A 181 5.85 -1.02 3.79
C SER A 181 6.46 -0.72 2.43
N PHE A 182 7.09 0.44 2.27
CA PHE A 182 7.75 0.80 1.02
C PHE A 182 8.77 1.92 1.21
N ALA A 183 9.60 2.14 0.20
CA ALA A 183 10.40 3.35 0.01
C ALA A 183 9.99 4.07 -1.28
N ILE A 184 10.15 5.39 -1.27
CA ILE A 184 10.04 6.27 -2.43
C ILE A 184 11.37 7.02 -2.53
N ARG A 185 12.11 6.77 -3.61
CA ARG A 185 13.28 7.59 -3.95
C ARG A 185 12.86 8.84 -4.70
N PHE A 186 13.62 9.90 -4.50
CA PHE A 186 13.47 11.17 -5.17
C PHE A 186 14.77 11.51 -5.90
N GLU A 187 14.66 11.96 -7.15
CA GLU A 187 15.78 12.30 -8.02
C GLU A 187 15.61 13.71 -8.60
N GLU A 188 16.71 14.34 -9.01
CA GLU A 188 16.68 15.63 -9.69
C GLU A 188 15.85 15.52 -10.98
N GLY A 189 14.82 16.36 -11.09
CA GLY A 189 13.84 16.24 -12.16
C GLY A 189 14.35 16.78 -13.50
N SER A 190 14.29 15.98 -14.55
CA SER A 190 14.21 16.49 -15.93
C SER A 190 12.75 16.83 -16.26
N GLY A 191 12.21 17.90 -15.69
CA GLY A 191 11.04 18.66 -16.21
C GLY A 191 9.73 17.92 -16.52
N GLY A 192 9.54 16.66 -16.15
CA GLY A 192 8.34 15.88 -16.47
C GLY A 192 7.59 15.50 -15.22
N ALA A 193 6.30 15.88 -15.15
CA ALA A 193 5.37 15.46 -14.12
C ALA A 193 5.60 13.98 -13.73
N GLY A 194 5.86 13.76 -12.44
CA GLY A 194 6.32 12.50 -11.87
C GLY A 194 5.59 11.30 -12.46
N ARG A 195 6.36 10.33 -12.98
CA ARG A 195 5.83 9.04 -13.40
C ARG A 195 5.42 8.25 -12.16
N THR A 196 4.30 8.62 -11.54
CA THR A 196 3.59 7.85 -10.50
C THR A 196 2.87 6.64 -11.12
N GLY A 197 3.51 5.96 -12.07
CA GLY A 197 2.98 4.73 -12.63
C GLY A 197 3.10 3.63 -11.59
N ARG A 198 2.01 2.91 -11.31
CA ARG A 198 2.06 1.65 -10.53
C ARG A 198 3.14 0.76 -11.15
N ALA A 199 4.01 0.15 -10.35
CA ALA A 199 5.07 -0.75 -10.83
C ALA A 199 4.51 -1.87 -11.73
N CYS A 200 3.26 -2.29 -11.50
CA CYS A 200 2.51 -3.22 -12.33
C CYS A 200 2.33 -2.76 -13.79
N SER A 201 2.35 -1.46 -14.08
CA SER A 201 2.20 -0.94 -15.45
C SER A 201 3.47 -1.11 -16.30
N THR A 202 4.63 -1.24 -15.65
CA THR A 202 5.94 -1.41 -16.30
C THR A 202 6.55 -2.80 -16.08
N CYS A 203 5.85 -3.68 -15.34
CA CYS A 203 6.28 -5.04 -15.07
C CYS A 203 6.38 -5.87 -16.37
N ALA A 204 7.49 -6.58 -16.54
CA ALA A 204 7.77 -7.41 -17.71
C ALA A 204 6.88 -8.67 -17.83
N LEU A 205 6.15 -9.05 -16.77
CA LEU A 205 5.25 -10.21 -16.77
C LEU A 205 3.95 -9.92 -17.53
N THR A 206 4.00 -9.96 -18.87
CA THR A 206 2.93 -9.49 -19.78
C THR A 206 1.58 -10.13 -19.55
N THR A 207 1.53 -11.39 -19.12
CA THR A 207 0.31 -12.18 -18.91
C THR A 207 -0.17 -12.23 -17.46
N CYS A 208 0.31 -11.32 -16.59
CA CYS A 208 -0.11 -11.29 -15.19
C CYS A 208 -1.62 -11.02 -15.05
N PRO A 209 -2.44 -11.96 -14.51
CA PRO A 209 -3.88 -11.75 -14.32
C PRO A 209 -4.17 -10.69 -13.23
N TYR A 210 -3.16 -10.36 -12.41
CA TYR A 210 -3.24 -9.36 -11.36
C TYR A 210 -2.70 -7.99 -11.77
N ARG A 211 -2.34 -7.78 -13.04
CA ARG A 211 -1.81 -6.50 -13.51
C ARG A 211 -2.81 -5.38 -13.22
N ALA A 212 -2.39 -4.42 -12.39
CA ALA A 212 -3.19 -3.24 -12.11
C ALA A 212 -3.50 -2.48 -13.41
N ARG A 213 -4.78 -2.17 -13.61
CA ARG A 213 -5.21 -1.29 -14.70
C ARG A 213 -4.80 0.15 -14.33
N ARG A 214 -4.59 1.01 -15.33
CA ARG A 214 -4.35 2.44 -15.06
C ARG A 214 -5.62 3.04 -14.46
N GLY A 215 -5.68 3.17 -13.13
CA GLY A 215 -6.71 3.94 -12.45
C GLY A 215 -6.49 5.44 -12.70
N ALA A 216 -7.58 6.20 -12.79
CA ALA A 216 -7.51 7.66 -12.85
C ALA A 216 -6.79 8.18 -11.59
N ALA A 217 -5.98 9.23 -11.77
CA ALA A 217 -5.31 9.88 -10.65
C ALA A 217 -6.34 10.28 -9.58
N PRO A 218 -6.02 10.13 -8.28
CA PRO A 218 -6.90 10.63 -7.23
C PRO A 218 -7.10 12.14 -7.45
N THR A 219 -8.36 12.55 -7.55
CA THR A 219 -8.76 13.95 -7.58
C THR A 219 -8.17 14.63 -6.35
N ARG A 220 -7.36 15.67 -6.57
CA ARG A 220 -6.77 16.48 -5.50
C ARG A 220 -7.88 16.86 -4.52
N ALA A 221 -7.77 16.40 -3.26
CA ALA A 221 -8.56 16.95 -2.18
C ALA A 221 -8.30 18.46 -2.14
N GLY A 222 -9.39 19.23 -2.10
CA GLY A 222 -9.36 20.68 -2.18
C GLY A 222 -8.42 21.30 -1.16
N SER A 223 -7.72 22.32 -1.61
CA SER A 223 -7.00 23.29 -0.80
C SER A 223 -7.82 23.68 0.44
N LEU A 224 -7.32 23.31 1.62
CA LEU A 224 -7.70 23.96 2.86
C LEU A 224 -7.22 25.41 2.75
N GLN A 225 -8.19 26.33 2.80
CA GLN A 225 -7.96 27.77 2.99
C GLN A 225 -7.59 28.05 4.44
#